data_AF-A0A0T1Q2G3-F1
#
_entry.id   AF-A0A0T1Q2G3-F1
#
_cell.length_a   1.000
_cell.length_b   1.000
_cell.length_c   1.000
_cell.angle_alpha   90.00
_cell.angle_beta   90.00
_cell.angle_gamma   90.00
#
_symmetry.space_group_name_H-M   'P 1'
#
loop_
_entity.id
_entity.type
_entity.pdbx_description
1 polymer ?
#
loop_
_entity_poly.entity_id
_entity_poly.type
_entity_poly.pdbx_seq_one_letter_code
_entity_poly.pdbx_strand_id
1 'polypeptide(L)'
;MGSCCTPDNSCSTSGTDTTTVAIAESTVTVYAVSGMTCGHCRTAITKSVSALDGVITVDVDVNGGLVTVTTGGEPDDAAIAAAVDDAGYELTGRA
;
A
#
# COMPACT_ATOMS: atom_id res chain seq x y z
N MET A 1 23.58 41.38 -3.97
CA MET A 1 23.37 40.22 -4.86
C MET A 1 23.92 39.03 -4.11
N GLY A 2 23.08 38.46 -3.23
CA GLY A 2 23.51 37.77 -2.01
C GLY A 2 23.84 36.29 -2.22
N SER A 3 25.10 35.95 -1.95
CA SER A 3 25.60 34.59 -1.77
C SER A 3 25.08 34.03 -0.45
N CYS A 4 24.20 33.03 -0.51
CA CYS A 4 23.62 32.31 0.61
C CYS A 4 24.51 31.16 1.15
N CYS A 5 25.84 31.23 0.94
CA CYS A 5 26.80 30.25 1.47
C CYS A 5 27.59 30.86 2.62
N THR A 6 27.49 30.27 3.81
CA THR A 6 28.48 30.47 4.89
C THR A 6 29.85 29.94 4.44
N PRO A 7 30.97 30.48 4.96
CA PRO A 7 32.33 30.13 4.53
C PRO A 7 32.78 28.68 4.83
N ASP A 8 31.92 27.86 5.45
CA ASP A 8 32.12 26.43 5.71
C ASP A 8 31.35 25.51 4.72
N ASN A 9 30.88 26.06 3.59
CA ASN A 9 30.19 25.34 2.52
C ASN A 9 28.98 24.47 2.95
N SER A 10 28.24 24.89 3.97
CA SER A 10 26.99 24.25 4.35
C SER A 10 25.81 25.14 3.94
N CYS A 11 25.15 24.78 2.83
CA CYS A 11 23.95 25.43 2.31
C CYS A 11 22.73 24.62 2.78
N SER A 12 21.74 25.27 3.39
CA SER A 12 20.66 24.64 4.16
C SER A 12 19.73 23.71 3.35
N THR A 13 19.42 22.56 3.97
CA THR A 13 18.12 21.89 4.07
C THR A 13 17.00 22.40 3.14
N SER A 14 16.78 21.67 2.03
CA SER A 14 15.42 21.34 1.62
C SER A 14 15.04 20.08 2.38
N GLY A 15 14.24 20.26 3.44
CA GLY A 15 13.50 19.17 4.03
C GLY A 15 12.51 18.61 3.00
N THR A 16 12.94 17.62 2.23
CA THR A 16 12.26 16.33 2.28
C THR A 16 12.83 15.59 3.48
N ASP A 17 12.55 16.15 4.66
CA ASP A 17 12.37 15.38 5.87
C ASP A 17 11.18 14.47 5.55
N THR A 18 11.46 13.32 4.93
CA THR A 18 10.75 12.11 5.31
C THR A 18 11.23 11.77 6.73
N THR A 19 11.06 12.69 7.69
CA THR A 19 11.19 12.32 9.08
C THR A 19 9.88 11.74 9.50
N THR A 20 9.99 10.55 10.08
CA THR A 20 8.94 9.84 10.79
C THR A 20 7.91 9.18 9.88
N VAL A 21 8.30 8.06 9.25
CA VAL A 21 7.40 6.90 9.32
C VAL A 21 8.01 5.98 10.36
N ALA A 22 7.23 5.71 11.39
CA ALA A 22 7.68 5.19 12.66
C ALA A 22 8.43 3.85 12.53
N ILE A 23 9.47 3.76 13.34
CA ILE A 23 9.86 2.58 14.07
C ILE A 23 8.66 1.64 14.36
N ALA A 24 8.60 0.53 13.61
CA ALA A 24 7.74 -0.63 13.80
C ALA A 24 6.22 -0.42 13.60
N GLU A 25 5.76 -0.07 12.40
CA GLU A 25 4.31 0.04 12.14
C GLU A 25 3.89 -0.74 10.89
N SER A 26 3.31 -1.92 11.11
CA SER A 26 2.60 -2.66 10.08
C SER A 26 1.23 -2.00 9.86
N THR A 27 1.00 -1.42 8.69
CA THR A 27 -0.25 -0.76 8.35
C THR A 27 -1.24 -1.78 7.81
N VAL A 28 -2.37 -1.92 8.50
CA VAL A 28 -3.49 -2.76 8.05
C VAL A 28 -4.48 -1.87 7.33
N THR A 29 -4.70 -2.13 6.05
CA THR A 29 -5.72 -1.43 5.24
C THR A 29 -6.72 -2.41 4.71
N VAL A 30 -7.99 -2.06 4.83
CA VAL A 30 -9.11 -2.87 4.33
C VAL A 30 -9.60 -2.26 3.02
N TYR A 31 -9.78 -3.11 2.02
CA TYR A 31 -10.27 -2.75 0.71
C TYR A 31 -11.57 -3.48 0.41
N ALA A 32 -12.55 -2.78 -0.15
CA ALA A 32 -13.75 -3.39 -0.68
C ALA A 32 -13.50 -3.84 -2.13
N VAL A 33 -13.91 -5.07 -2.45
CA VAL A 33 -13.76 -5.64 -3.79
C VAL A 33 -15.11 -6.11 -4.29
N SER A 34 -15.46 -5.66 -5.50
CA SER A 34 -16.65 -6.09 -6.22
C SER A 34 -16.34 -7.26 -7.14
N GLY A 35 -17.32 -8.16 -7.32
CA GLY A 35 -17.20 -9.30 -8.23
C GLY A 35 -16.64 -10.58 -7.60
N MET A 36 -16.47 -10.65 -6.27
CA MET A 36 -16.15 -11.91 -5.57
C MET A 36 -17.37 -12.85 -5.54
N THR A 37 -17.64 -13.54 -6.65
CA THR A 37 -18.82 -14.42 -6.79
C THR A 37 -18.53 -15.91 -6.58
N CYS A 38 -17.28 -16.33 -6.34
CA CYS A 38 -16.90 -17.74 -6.26
C CYS A 38 -15.80 -18.02 -5.21
N GLY A 39 -15.82 -19.20 -4.58
CA GLY A 39 -14.84 -19.58 -3.55
C GLY A 39 -13.36 -19.62 -4.00
N HIS A 40 -13.10 -19.62 -5.32
CA HIS A 40 -11.75 -19.55 -5.88
C HIS A 40 -11.16 -18.12 -5.92
N CYS A 41 -11.99 -17.09 -5.75
CA CYS A 41 -11.57 -15.68 -5.79
C CYS A 41 -10.53 -15.38 -4.72
N ARG A 42 -10.72 -15.90 -3.51
CA ARG A 42 -9.81 -15.70 -2.37
C ARG A 42 -8.37 -16.05 -2.74
N THR A 43 -8.13 -17.26 -3.24
CA THR A 43 -6.77 -17.72 -3.51
C THR A 43 -6.10 -16.94 -4.64
N ALA A 44 -6.86 -16.54 -5.67
CA ALA A 44 -6.34 -15.72 -6.76
C ALA A 44 -5.93 -14.32 -6.27
N ILE A 45 -6.83 -13.63 -5.57
CA ILE A 45 -6.58 -12.28 -5.03
C ILE A 45 -5.43 -12.31 -4.01
N THR A 46 -5.46 -13.25 -3.06
CA THR A 46 -4.39 -13.39 -2.08
C THR A 46 -3.04 -13.57 -2.75
N LYS A 47 -2.94 -14.43 -3.78
CA LYS A 47 -1.67 -14.62 -4.50
C LYS A 47 -1.19 -13.35 -5.19
N SER A 48 -2.06 -12.68 -5.95
CA SER A 48 -1.69 -11.46 -6.67
C SER A 48 -1.27 -10.34 -5.73
N VAL A 49 -2.04 -10.09 -4.65
CA VAL A 49 -1.74 -9.02 -3.69
C VAL A 49 -0.52 -9.38 -2.82
N SER A 50 -0.34 -10.65 -2.44
CA SER A 50 0.85 -11.09 -1.68
C SER A 50 2.15 -11.04 -2.48
N ALA A 51 2.06 -10.96 -3.82
CA ALA A 51 3.22 -10.81 -4.69
C ALA A 51 3.72 -9.37 -4.77
N LEU A 52 2.99 -8.40 -4.22
CA LEU A 52 3.40 -7.01 -4.18
C LEU A 52 4.49 -6.78 -3.13
N ASP A 53 5.50 -5.99 -3.49
CA ASP A 53 6.55 -5.57 -2.58
C ASP A 53 5.98 -4.75 -1.40
N GLY A 54 6.34 -5.14 -0.18
CA GLY A 54 5.89 -4.47 1.05
C GLY A 54 4.64 -5.07 1.68
N VAL A 55 3.98 -6.04 1.03
CA VAL A 55 2.87 -6.81 1.62
C VAL A 55 3.40 -7.90 2.56
N ILE A 56 2.91 -7.90 3.80
CA ILE A 56 3.26 -8.87 4.84
C ILE A 56 2.21 -9.97 4.89
N THR A 57 0.93 -9.57 4.94
CA THR A 57 -0.21 -10.50 5.09
C THR A 57 -1.38 -10.01 4.26
N VAL A 58 -2.12 -10.94 3.66
CA VAL A 58 -3.38 -10.67 2.98
C VAL A 58 -4.45 -11.61 3.52
N ASP A 59 -5.54 -11.05 4.03
CA ASP A 59 -6.74 -11.81 4.37
C ASP A 59 -7.90 -11.37 3.46
N VAL A 60 -8.62 -12.34 2.92
CA VAL A 60 -9.73 -12.09 1.98
C VAL A 60 -10.99 -12.68 2.57
N ASP A 61 -11.94 -11.80 2.88
CA ASP A 61 -13.28 -12.14 3.31
C ASP A 61 -14.24 -12.10 2.10
N VAL A 62 -14.50 -13.28 1.55
CA VAL A 62 -15.43 -13.47 0.42
C VAL A 62 -16.89 -13.27 0.86
N ASN A 63 -17.22 -13.49 2.14
CA ASN A 63 -18.58 -13.29 2.65
C ASN A 63 -18.89 -11.80 2.85
N GLY A 64 -17.90 -11.05 3.33
CA GLY A 64 -17.97 -9.60 3.57
C GLY A 64 -17.64 -8.75 2.34
N GLY A 65 -16.99 -9.31 1.33
CA GLY A 65 -16.52 -8.55 0.17
C GLY A 65 -15.28 -7.70 0.46
N LEU A 66 -14.48 -8.08 1.46
CA LEU A 66 -13.39 -7.27 2.00
C LEU A 66 -12.03 -7.97 1.85
N VAL A 67 -10.99 -7.19 1.57
CA VAL A 67 -9.60 -7.63 1.46
C VAL A 67 -8.77 -6.81 2.45
N THR A 68 -8.28 -7.46 3.49
CA THR A 68 -7.42 -6.85 4.49
C THR A 68 -5.96 -7.10 4.10
N VAL A 69 -5.22 -6.03 3.86
CA VAL A 69 -3.81 -6.07 3.49
C VAL A 69 -2.98 -5.44 4.60
N THR A 70 -2.05 -6.21 5.14
CA THR A 70 -1.06 -5.74 6.11
C THR A 70 0.24 -5.48 5.37
N THR A 71 0.75 -4.26 5.43
CA THR A 71 2.00 -3.84 4.80
C THR A 71 3.00 -3.33 5.82
N GLY A 72 4.30 -3.39 5.50
CA GLY A 72 5.38 -2.89 6.34
C GLY A 72 5.66 -1.40 6.21
N GLY A 73 4.64 -0.59 5.89
CA GLY A 73 4.76 0.83 5.60
C GLY A 73 3.45 1.43 5.09
N GLU A 74 3.52 2.53 4.33
CA GLU A 74 2.37 3.09 3.62
C GLU A 74 1.98 2.14 2.47
N PRO A 75 0.74 1.61 2.43
CA PRO A 75 0.31 0.74 1.35
C PRO A 75 0.10 1.54 0.06
N ASP A 76 0.58 0.99 -1.06
CA ASP A 76 0.34 1.55 -2.39
C ASP A 76 -1.02 1.07 -2.92
N ASP A 77 -2.04 1.91 -2.77
CA ASP A 77 -3.40 1.64 -3.27
C ASP A 77 -3.44 1.34 -4.77
N ALA A 78 -2.61 2.02 -5.55
CA ALA A 78 -2.61 1.87 -7.00
C ALA A 78 -2.04 0.51 -7.38
N ALA A 79 -0.96 0.07 -6.71
CA ALA A 79 -0.40 -1.26 -6.90
C ALA A 79 -1.38 -2.37 -6.45
N ILE A 80 -2.07 -2.18 -5.32
CA ILE A 80 -3.07 -3.13 -4.83
C ILE A 80 -4.26 -3.20 -5.78
N ALA A 81 -4.77 -2.06 -6.24
CA ALA A 81 -5.86 -2.02 -7.21
C ALA A 81 -5.48 -2.71 -8.53
N ALA A 82 -4.27 -2.47 -9.04
CA ALA A 82 -3.76 -3.13 -10.25
C ALA A 82 -3.64 -4.66 -10.07
N ALA A 83 -3.14 -5.13 -8.93
CA ALA A 83 -3.05 -6.56 -8.64
C ALA A 83 -4.42 -7.25 -8.53
N VAL A 84 -5.43 -6.52 -8.03
CA VAL A 84 -6.82 -6.98 -7.95
C VAL A 84 -7.47 -6.99 -9.33
N ASP A 85 -7.20 -5.98 -10.17
CA ASP A 85 -7.65 -5.89 -11.57
C ASP A 85 -7.04 -7.00 -12.44
N ASP A 86 -5.75 -7.27 -12.30
CA ASP A 86 -5.04 -8.38 -12.95
C ASP A 86 -5.61 -9.76 -12.53
N ALA A 87 -6.13 -9.86 -11.32
CA ALA A 87 -6.84 -11.04 -10.85
C ALA A 87 -8.27 -11.17 -11.41
N GLY A 88 -8.77 -10.14 -12.10
CA GLY A 88 -10.10 -10.08 -12.70
C GLY A 88 -11.18 -9.55 -11.77
N TYR A 89 -10.81 -8.75 -10.77
CA TYR A 89 -11.74 -8.16 -9.80
C TYR A 89 -11.59 -6.65 -9.74
N GLU A 90 -12.64 -5.96 -9.30
CA GLU A 90 -12.62 -4.51 -9.20
C GLU A 90 -12.51 -4.07 -7.74
N LEU A 91 -11.45 -3.34 -7.40
CA LEU A 91 -11.31 -2.70 -6.09
C LEU A 91 -12.17 -1.43 -6.07
N THR A 92 -13.17 -1.37 -5.20
CA THR A 92 -14.12 -0.24 -5.12
C THR A 92 -13.68 0.88 -4.19
N GLY A 93 -12.69 0.61 -3.33
CA GLY A 93 -12.05 1.61 -2.48
C GLY A 93 -11.57 1.04 -1.15
N ARG A 94 -11.05 1.92 -0.29
CA ARG A 94 -10.77 1.61 1.11
C ARG A 94 -12.09 1.57 1.89
N ALA A 95 -12.25 0.54 2.73
CA ALA A 95 -13.43 0.32 3.58
C ALA A 95 -13.16 0.79 5.03
#